data_AF-A0A1V4SDA8-F1
#
_entry.id   AF-A0A1V4SDA8-F1
#
_cell.length_a   1.000
_cell.length_b   1.000
_cell.length_c   1.000
_cell.angle_alpha   90.00
_cell.angle_beta   90.00
_cell.angle_gamma   90.00
#
_symmetry.space_group_name_H-M   'P 1'
#
loop_
_entity.id
_entity.type
_entity.pdbx_description
1 polymer ?
#
loop_
_entity_poly.entity_id
_entity_poly.type
_entity_poly.pdbx_seq_one_letter_code
_entity_poly.pdbx_strand_id
1 'polypeptide(L)'
;MFSDSSGHLRQPGYVNGVWCFDPDATEFGKGSATYQSLITLGNLYNGTKDSDKRRQYHELADNIRSQARFPKFKFSLIYRPTFVADNTQGIYYSPQNSLVKMFGYNDLYDIVFGVASDMNTIKMEFDNFRIQFWKSGDYKNMGLGGEMGIYTSSGLGYFGHYNGADLLNYMPVSFTLYANDSKYPVFTRYDSVHWWVNGFLPGYGGVSASDIRMIGSITLKNKQMVNSFTKQLPSSVNYTVNGLRVDYDWQ
;
A
#
# COMPACT_ATOMS: atom_id res chain seq x y z
N MET A 1 31.08 -4.65 13.86
CA MET A 1 29.67 -4.26 13.82
C MET A 1 29.50 -3.26 12.69
N PHE A 2 28.44 -3.39 11.89
CA PHE A 2 28.06 -2.42 10.88
C PHE A 2 26.69 -1.86 11.28
N SER A 3 26.39 -0.61 10.91
CA SER A 3 25.03 -0.10 11.04
C SER A 3 24.22 -0.73 9.92
N ASP A 4 23.20 -1.51 10.28
CA ASP A 4 22.26 -1.98 9.29
C ASP A 4 21.47 -0.81 8.72
N SER A 5 20.72 -1.15 7.69
CA SER A 5 19.85 -0.24 6.97
C SER A 5 18.75 0.37 7.82
N SER A 6 18.49 -0.13 9.05
CA SER A 6 17.60 0.40 10.09
C SER A 6 18.31 1.26 11.17
N GLY A 7 19.62 1.50 11.03
CA GLY A 7 20.41 2.27 12.00
C GLY A 7 20.90 1.46 13.21
N HIS A 8 20.65 0.14 13.24
CA HIS A 8 21.04 -0.72 14.34
C HIS A 8 22.43 -1.32 14.11
N LEU A 9 23.27 -1.34 15.13
CA LEU A 9 24.57 -1.98 15.05
C LEU A 9 24.40 -3.50 15.01
N ARG A 10 24.54 -4.08 13.82
CA ARG A 10 24.53 -5.53 13.63
C ARG A 10 25.94 -6.08 13.58
N GLN A 11 26.07 -7.31 14.07
CA GLN A 11 27.27 -8.08 13.89
C GLN A 11 27.22 -8.72 12.50
N PRO A 12 28.32 -8.70 11.72
CA PRO A 12 28.44 -9.52 10.51
C PRO A 12 28.11 -10.97 10.83
N GLY A 13 27.57 -11.69 9.85
CA GLY A 13 27.03 -13.03 10.09
C GLY A 13 27.09 -13.94 8.88
N TYR A 14 26.81 -15.22 9.11
CA TYR A 14 26.67 -16.21 8.05
C TYR A 14 25.24 -16.17 7.49
N VAL A 15 25.11 -15.88 6.20
CA VAL A 15 23.86 -15.97 5.44
C VAL A 15 24.03 -17.09 4.42
N ASN A 16 23.16 -18.11 4.46
CA ASN A 16 23.23 -19.29 3.58
C ASN A 16 24.62 -19.95 3.54
N GLY A 17 25.33 -19.98 4.67
CA GLY A 17 26.67 -20.57 4.77
C GLY A 17 27.82 -19.66 4.32
N VAL A 18 27.57 -18.40 3.93
CA VAL A 18 28.61 -17.44 3.52
C VAL A 18 28.69 -16.30 4.53
N TRP A 19 29.91 -15.95 4.95
CA TRP A 19 30.15 -14.78 5.83
C TRP A 19 29.93 -13.48 5.06
N CYS A 20 29.16 -12.54 5.62
CA CYS A 20 28.87 -11.27 4.97
C CYS A 20 28.80 -10.08 5.95
N PHE A 21 29.24 -8.92 5.47
CA PHE A 21 29.21 -7.65 6.21
C PHE A 21 27.87 -6.93 6.10
N ASP A 22 27.09 -7.18 5.04
CA ASP A 22 25.72 -6.69 4.87
C ASP A 22 24.80 -7.90 4.63
N PRO A 23 24.31 -8.53 5.73
CA PRO A 23 23.50 -9.73 5.67
C PRO A 23 22.15 -9.47 5.01
N ASP A 24 21.56 -8.27 5.11
CA ASP A 24 20.30 -7.97 4.45
C ASP A 24 20.46 -7.89 2.93
N ALA A 25 21.53 -7.25 2.44
CA ALA A 25 21.85 -7.24 1.00
C ALA A 25 22.13 -8.65 0.47
N THR A 26 22.81 -9.46 1.27
CA THR A 26 23.22 -10.83 0.90
C THR A 26 22.02 -11.77 0.90
N GLU A 27 21.12 -11.61 1.87
CA GLU A 27 19.96 -12.48 2.06
C GLU A 27 18.82 -12.17 1.09
N PHE A 28 18.51 -10.89 0.89
CA PHE A 28 17.35 -10.48 0.09
C PHE A 28 17.72 -9.93 -1.28
N GLY A 29 18.97 -9.51 -1.49
CA GLY A 29 19.44 -8.86 -2.70
C GLY A 29 19.19 -7.35 -2.71
N LYS A 30 20.19 -6.55 -3.11
CA LYS A 30 20.12 -5.07 -3.08
C LYS A 30 19.00 -4.46 -3.92
N GLY A 31 18.57 -5.15 -4.98
CA GLY A 31 17.46 -4.72 -5.83
C GLY A 31 16.08 -5.10 -5.31
N SER A 32 15.99 -5.87 -4.21
CA SER A 32 14.71 -6.33 -3.69
C SER A 32 13.94 -5.23 -2.97
N ALA A 33 12.61 -5.29 -3.05
CA ALA A 33 11.73 -4.42 -2.28
C ALA A 33 12.03 -4.53 -0.77
N THR A 34 12.30 -5.74 -0.27
CA THR A 34 12.69 -5.98 1.13
C THR A 34 13.92 -5.16 1.52
N TYR A 35 15.01 -5.23 0.75
CA TYR A 35 16.23 -4.49 1.05
C TYR A 35 16.01 -2.97 1.00
N GLN A 36 15.29 -2.47 -0.01
CA GLN A 36 15.00 -1.04 -0.17
C GLN A 36 14.12 -0.49 0.97
N SER A 37 13.14 -1.28 1.42
CA SER A 37 12.32 -0.95 2.60
C SER A 37 13.14 -0.86 3.87
N LEU A 38 14.08 -1.80 4.07
CA LEU A 38 14.98 -1.77 5.21
C LEU A 38 15.88 -0.53 5.18
N ILE A 39 16.41 -0.13 4.01
CA ILE A 39 17.21 1.11 3.83
C ILE A 39 16.42 2.36 4.17
N THR A 40 15.18 2.42 3.72
CA THR A 40 14.31 3.57 4.02
C THR A 40 14.03 3.68 5.51
N LEU A 41 13.79 2.53 6.17
CA LEU A 41 13.52 2.48 7.60
C LEU A 41 14.65 3.03 8.46
N GLY A 42 15.92 2.79 8.12
CA GLY A 42 17.01 3.38 8.91
C GLY A 42 17.36 4.79 8.51
N ASN A 43 17.06 5.21 7.28
CA ASN A 43 17.10 6.64 6.99
C ASN A 43 16.11 7.39 7.89
N LEU A 44 14.90 6.84 8.11
CA LEU A 44 13.92 7.40 9.03
C LEU A 44 14.35 7.28 10.49
N TYR A 45 14.93 6.15 10.90
CA TYR A 45 15.49 5.95 12.23
C TYR A 45 16.58 6.97 12.56
N ASN A 46 17.50 7.19 11.63
CA ASN A 46 18.60 8.14 11.77
C ASN A 46 18.11 9.59 11.71
N GLY A 47 17.06 9.85 10.93
CA GLY A 47 16.45 11.17 10.77
C GLY A 47 15.64 11.65 11.97
N THR A 48 15.26 10.77 12.90
CA THR A 48 14.50 11.13 14.10
C THR A 48 15.34 11.01 15.37
N LYS A 49 15.07 11.88 16.36
CA LYS A 49 15.59 11.75 17.74
C LYS A 49 14.58 11.15 18.72
N ASP A 50 13.35 10.93 18.25
CA ASP A 50 12.25 10.37 19.02
C ASP A 50 12.49 8.87 19.25
N SER A 51 12.63 8.48 20.52
CA SER A 51 12.92 7.10 20.94
C SER A 51 11.80 6.12 20.63
N ASP A 52 10.54 6.57 20.66
CA ASP A 52 9.39 5.71 20.34
C ASP A 52 9.33 5.43 18.85
N LYS A 53 9.56 6.46 18.00
CA LYS A 53 9.65 6.27 16.54
C LYS A 53 10.81 5.36 16.16
N ARG A 54 11.95 5.50 16.83
CA ARG A 54 13.10 4.61 16.65
C ARG A 54 12.76 3.15 16.97
N ARG A 55 12.07 2.89 18.09
CA ARG A 55 11.61 1.55 18.44
C ARG A 55 10.66 0.99 17.38
N GLN A 56 9.73 1.79 16.89
CA GLN A 56 8.76 1.38 15.86
C GLN A 56 9.43 1.02 14.52
N TYR A 57 10.36 1.85 14.05
CA TYR A 57 11.10 1.55 12.81
C TYR A 57 11.93 0.28 12.93
N HIS A 58 12.49 0.03 14.12
CA HIS A 58 13.22 -1.18 14.42
C HIS A 58 12.32 -2.43 14.41
N GLU A 59 11.20 -2.42 15.15
CA GLU A 59 10.24 -3.53 15.19
C GLU A 59 9.70 -3.86 13.79
N LEU A 60 9.44 -2.84 12.98
CA LEU A 60 8.97 -3.00 11.61
C LEU A 60 10.05 -3.58 10.69
N ALA A 61 11.31 -3.18 10.85
CA ALA A 61 12.42 -3.75 10.11
C ALA A 61 12.60 -5.25 10.42
N ASP A 62 12.46 -5.65 11.68
CA ASP A 62 12.55 -7.06 12.07
C ASP A 62 11.36 -7.89 11.57
N ASN A 63 10.16 -7.32 11.56
CA ASN A 63 8.99 -7.96 10.95
C ASN A 63 9.18 -8.18 9.44
N ILE A 64 9.69 -7.19 8.71
CA ILE A 64 9.99 -7.30 7.27
C ILE A 64 10.99 -8.43 7.00
N ARG A 65 12.07 -8.50 7.79
CA ARG A 65 13.08 -9.58 7.67
C ARG A 65 12.48 -10.95 7.98
N SER A 66 11.73 -11.06 9.08
CA SER A 66 11.02 -12.27 9.48
C SER A 66 10.14 -12.78 8.34
N GLN A 67 9.34 -11.90 7.75
CA GLN A 67 8.42 -12.23 6.66
C GLN A 67 9.14 -12.70 5.39
N ALA A 68 10.22 -12.02 5.02
CA ALA A 68 11.02 -12.38 3.86
C ALA A 68 11.75 -13.74 4.02
N ARG A 69 11.91 -14.22 5.27
CA ARG A 69 12.55 -15.50 5.62
C ARG A 69 11.59 -16.70 5.70
N PHE A 70 10.27 -16.50 5.73
CA PHE A 70 9.35 -17.64 5.83
C PHE A 70 9.45 -18.54 4.59
N PRO A 71 9.49 -19.87 4.78
CA PRO A 71 9.85 -20.81 3.73
C PRO A 71 8.79 -20.86 2.62
N LYS A 72 9.27 -20.82 1.38
CA LYS A 72 8.53 -21.27 0.21
C LYS A 72 8.20 -22.77 0.39
N PHE A 73 6.91 -23.12 0.60
CA PHE A 73 6.24 -24.45 0.55
C PHE A 73 5.81 -25.17 1.87
N LYS A 74 4.52 -25.00 2.24
CA LYS A 74 3.43 -26.00 2.19
C LYS A 74 2.11 -25.32 2.61
N PHE A 75 1.52 -24.55 1.70
CA PHE A 75 0.21 -23.94 1.89
C PHE A 75 -0.86 -24.82 1.22
N SER A 76 -1.24 -25.92 1.85
CA SER A 76 -2.47 -26.63 1.49
C SER A 76 -3.63 -26.11 2.33
N LEU A 77 -4.65 -25.63 1.61
CA LEU A 77 -5.95 -25.09 2.04
C LEU A 77 -6.02 -23.56 2.29
N ILE A 78 -6.26 -22.87 1.17
CA ILE A 78 -6.89 -21.53 1.02
C ILE A 78 -5.99 -20.31 1.31
N TYR A 79 -4.92 -20.12 0.56
CA TYR A 79 -4.28 -18.80 0.41
C TYR A 79 -3.99 -18.51 -1.07
N ARG A 80 -4.51 -17.37 -1.59
CA ARG A 80 -4.34 -16.93 -2.99
C ARG A 80 -3.06 -16.09 -3.13
N PRO A 81 -2.47 -15.97 -4.35
CA PRO A 81 -1.25 -15.19 -4.58
C PRO A 81 -1.35 -13.75 -4.06
N THR A 82 -0.23 -13.16 -3.60
CA THR A 82 -0.15 -11.74 -3.17
C THR A 82 -0.64 -10.78 -4.24
N PHE A 83 -0.24 -11.04 -5.48
CA PHE A 83 -0.75 -10.41 -6.69
C PHE A 83 -1.10 -11.51 -7.70
N VAL A 84 -2.21 -11.33 -8.40
CA VAL A 84 -2.65 -12.17 -9.51
C VAL A 84 -2.70 -11.33 -10.78
N ALA A 85 -2.45 -11.96 -11.92
CA ALA A 85 -2.57 -11.31 -13.23
C ALA A 85 -4.03 -11.32 -13.69
N ASP A 86 -4.51 -10.18 -14.19
CA ASP A 86 -5.64 -10.11 -15.10
C ASP A 86 -5.10 -9.97 -16.52
N ASN A 87 -5.00 -11.10 -17.23
CA ASN A 87 -4.46 -11.13 -18.59
C ASN A 87 -5.37 -10.42 -19.61
N THR A 88 -6.63 -10.15 -19.28
CA THR A 88 -7.55 -9.44 -20.18
C THR A 88 -7.20 -7.96 -20.24
N GLN A 89 -6.85 -7.39 -19.09
CA GLN A 89 -6.48 -5.97 -18.95
C GLN A 89 -4.97 -5.75 -18.91
N GLY A 90 -4.18 -6.81 -18.79
CA GLY A 90 -2.72 -6.76 -18.70
C GLY A 90 -2.19 -6.29 -17.34
N ILE A 91 -3.03 -6.28 -16.28
CA ILE A 91 -2.66 -5.74 -14.96
C ILE A 91 -2.32 -6.82 -13.95
N TYR A 92 -1.58 -6.45 -12.91
CA TYR A 92 -1.49 -7.20 -11.66
C TYR A 92 -2.33 -6.54 -10.57
N TYR A 93 -2.98 -7.35 -9.74
CA TYR A 93 -3.78 -6.86 -8.63
C TYR A 93 -3.78 -7.81 -7.44
N SER A 94 -4.06 -7.30 -6.25
CA SER A 94 -4.15 -8.09 -5.04
C SER A 94 -5.58 -8.63 -4.83
N PRO A 95 -5.76 -9.95 -4.64
CA PRO A 95 -7.05 -10.52 -4.34
C PRO A 95 -7.51 -10.18 -2.91
N GLN A 96 -8.82 -10.29 -2.67
CA GLN A 96 -9.46 -10.00 -1.38
C GLN A 96 -8.81 -10.68 -0.16
N ASN A 97 -8.34 -11.91 -0.36
CA ASN A 97 -7.67 -12.74 0.65
C ASN A 97 -6.19 -12.94 0.30
N SER A 98 -5.51 -11.86 -0.12
CA SER A 98 -4.07 -11.89 -0.36
C SER A 98 -3.30 -11.95 0.96
N LEU A 99 -2.06 -12.43 0.92
CA LEU A 99 -1.15 -12.40 2.07
C LEU A 99 -0.94 -10.97 2.63
N VAL A 100 -1.25 -9.93 1.85
CA VAL A 100 -1.20 -8.52 2.27
C VAL A 100 -2.21 -8.20 3.38
N LYS A 101 -3.28 -9.00 3.52
CA LYS A 101 -4.22 -8.87 4.64
C LYS A 101 -3.60 -9.19 6.00
N MET A 102 -2.57 -10.03 6.05
CA MET A 102 -1.82 -10.31 7.29
C MET A 102 -0.89 -9.16 7.70
N PHE A 103 -0.68 -8.15 6.85
CA PHE A 103 0.35 -7.12 7.04
C PHE A 103 -0.21 -5.72 7.36
N GLY A 104 -1.53 -5.54 7.34
CA GLY A 104 -2.16 -4.26 7.64
C GLY A 104 -1.70 -3.14 6.69
N TYR A 105 -1.77 -1.90 7.16
CA TYR A 105 -1.27 -0.72 6.46
C TYR A 105 -0.58 0.22 7.46
N ASN A 106 0.51 0.86 7.03
CA ASN A 106 1.24 1.83 7.85
C ASN A 106 1.64 2.99 6.95
N ASP A 107 1.56 4.22 7.48
CA ASP A 107 2.02 5.46 6.82
C ASP A 107 3.45 5.37 6.27
N LEU A 108 4.24 4.42 6.76
CA LEU A 108 5.53 4.08 6.21
C LEU A 108 5.49 3.56 4.75
N TYR A 109 4.48 2.79 4.35
CA TYR A 109 4.38 2.29 2.97
C TYR A 109 4.30 3.47 1.99
N ASP A 110 3.52 4.51 2.31
CA ASP A 110 3.51 5.73 1.51
C ASP A 110 4.83 6.48 1.52
N ILE A 111 5.55 6.54 2.65
CA ILE A 111 6.84 7.22 2.71
C ILE A 111 7.89 6.46 1.86
N VAL A 112 7.90 5.13 1.92
CA VAL A 112 8.82 4.27 1.16
C VAL A 112 8.49 4.32 -0.34
N PHE A 113 7.22 4.27 -0.70
CA PHE A 113 6.80 4.30 -2.10
C PHE A 113 6.78 5.72 -2.68
N GLY A 114 6.54 6.74 -1.87
CA GLY A 114 6.56 8.15 -2.25
C GLY A 114 7.94 8.75 -2.46
N VAL A 115 8.93 8.27 -1.72
CA VAL A 115 10.34 8.62 -1.98
C VAL A 115 10.86 7.93 -3.24
N ALA A 116 10.17 6.88 -3.72
CA ALA A 116 10.61 6.02 -4.82
C ALA A 116 9.81 6.16 -6.13
N SER A 117 8.74 6.96 -6.17
CA SER A 117 7.85 7.11 -7.34
C SER A 117 7.16 8.48 -7.40
N ASP A 118 6.77 8.94 -8.60
CA ASP A 118 5.83 10.05 -8.75
C ASP A 118 4.43 9.55 -8.37
N MET A 119 3.93 9.98 -7.21
CA MET A 119 2.67 9.49 -6.64
C MET A 119 1.81 10.61 -6.06
N ASN A 120 0.50 10.40 -6.10
CA ASN A 120 -0.49 11.22 -5.43
C ASN A 120 -1.32 10.35 -4.47
N THR A 121 -1.62 10.87 -3.29
CA THR A 121 -2.46 10.19 -2.30
C THR A 121 -3.43 11.14 -1.61
N ILE A 122 -4.64 10.65 -1.33
CA ILE A 122 -5.65 11.33 -0.52
C ILE A 122 -6.01 10.41 0.63
N LYS A 123 -5.91 10.92 1.87
CA LYS A 123 -6.28 10.19 3.09
C LYS A 123 -7.48 10.87 3.73
N MET A 124 -8.49 10.09 4.06
CA MET A 124 -9.72 10.52 4.72
C MET A 124 -9.88 9.69 5.99
N GLU A 125 -9.81 10.34 7.13
CA GLU A 125 -9.78 9.70 8.44
C GLU A 125 -10.98 10.13 9.27
N PHE A 126 -11.87 9.20 9.59
CA PHE A 126 -13.06 9.50 10.37
C PHE A 126 -13.43 8.33 11.25
N ASP A 127 -13.88 8.65 12.46
CA ASP A 127 -14.17 7.68 13.51
C ASP A 127 -12.95 6.76 13.73
N ASN A 128 -13.09 5.46 13.40
CA ASN A 128 -12.04 4.44 13.46
C ASN A 128 -11.61 3.97 12.05
N PHE A 129 -11.95 4.72 11.00
CA PHE A 129 -11.65 4.37 9.62
C PHE A 129 -10.63 5.31 9.01
N ARG A 130 -9.77 4.75 8.16
CA ARG A 130 -9.03 5.48 7.14
C ARG A 130 -9.43 4.94 5.79
N ILE A 131 -9.89 5.81 4.91
CA ILE A 131 -10.03 5.53 3.48
C ILE A 131 -8.93 6.26 2.76
N GLN A 132 -8.25 5.58 1.86
CA GLN A 132 -7.13 6.13 1.14
C GLN A 132 -7.26 5.90 -0.35
N PHE A 133 -7.07 6.96 -1.12
CA PHE A 133 -6.88 6.87 -2.57
C PHE A 133 -5.39 7.02 -2.87
N TRP A 134 -4.93 6.29 -3.87
CA TRP A 134 -3.56 6.33 -4.32
C TRP A 134 -3.49 6.19 -5.84
N LYS A 135 -2.62 6.96 -6.50
CA LYS A 135 -2.31 6.82 -7.92
C LYS A 135 -0.84 7.15 -8.18
N SER A 136 -0.20 6.42 -9.09
CA SER A 136 1.17 6.67 -9.52
C SER A 136 1.35 6.31 -10.98
N GLY A 137 2.16 7.09 -11.69
CA GLY A 137 2.46 6.86 -13.11
C GLY A 137 3.79 6.14 -13.36
N ASP A 138 4.59 5.92 -12.31
CA ASP A 138 5.77 5.05 -12.38
C ASP A 138 6.08 4.48 -10.99
N TYR A 139 5.34 3.44 -10.62
CA TYR A 139 5.72 2.63 -9.48
C TYR A 139 6.84 1.69 -9.90
N LYS A 140 8.07 2.00 -9.52
CA LYS A 140 9.30 1.28 -9.88
C LYS A 140 9.09 -0.25 -9.98
N ASN A 141 9.17 -0.79 -11.20
CA ASN A 141 8.94 -2.19 -11.61
C ASN A 141 7.48 -2.73 -11.64
N MET A 142 6.46 -1.98 -11.21
CA MET A 142 5.03 -2.33 -11.36
C MET A 142 4.28 -1.43 -12.35
N GLY A 143 4.84 -0.26 -12.70
CA GLY A 143 4.29 0.66 -13.70
C GLY A 143 3.17 1.55 -13.16
N LEU A 144 2.33 2.03 -14.06
CA LEU A 144 1.19 2.91 -13.74
C LEU A 144 0.14 2.14 -12.93
N GLY A 145 -0.31 2.72 -11.82
CA GLY A 145 -1.27 2.06 -10.95
C GLY A 145 -2.14 3.00 -10.14
N GLY A 146 -3.14 2.39 -9.51
CA GLY A 146 -4.09 3.08 -8.65
C GLY A 146 -4.65 2.13 -7.60
N GLU A 147 -5.02 2.69 -6.45
CA GLU A 147 -5.58 1.95 -5.34
C GLU A 147 -6.67 2.75 -4.60
N MET A 148 -7.58 2.00 -3.99
CA MET A 148 -8.45 2.48 -2.92
C MET A 148 -8.42 1.47 -1.77
N GLY A 149 -7.95 1.94 -0.61
CA GLY A 149 -7.82 1.16 0.61
C GLY A 149 -8.83 1.60 1.67
N ILE A 150 -9.32 0.63 2.44
CA ILE A 150 -10.19 0.79 3.60
C ILE A 150 -9.49 0.14 4.78
N TYR A 151 -9.23 0.93 5.80
CA TYR A 151 -8.48 0.52 6.96
C TYR A 151 -9.23 0.88 8.23
N THR A 152 -9.03 0.11 9.29
CA THR A 152 -9.60 0.36 10.61
C THR A 152 -8.49 0.54 11.64
N SER A 153 -8.65 1.51 12.54
CA SER A 153 -7.79 1.64 13.70
C SER A 153 -8.13 0.54 14.71
N SER A 154 -7.13 -0.14 15.27
CA SER A 154 -7.30 -1.29 16.17
C SER A 154 -7.82 -0.94 17.59
N GLY A 155 -8.37 0.25 17.81
CA GLY A 155 -8.75 0.73 19.16
C GLY A 155 -7.56 1.06 20.07
N LEU A 156 -6.33 0.67 19.70
CA LEU A 156 -5.08 1.20 20.23
C LEU A 156 -4.73 2.49 19.48
N GLY A 157 -5.57 3.50 19.64
CA GLY A 157 -5.47 4.82 19.00
C GLY A 157 -4.25 5.66 19.43
N TYR A 158 -3.08 5.05 19.53
CA TYR A 158 -1.81 5.71 19.67
C TYR A 158 -0.93 5.30 18.49
N PHE A 159 -0.42 6.30 17.76
CA PHE A 159 0.68 6.22 16.78
C PHE A 159 0.36 5.92 15.29
N GLY A 160 -0.89 6.05 14.82
CA GLY A 160 -1.16 6.13 13.36
C GLY A 160 -1.06 4.81 12.57
N HIS A 161 -1.10 3.66 13.23
CA HIS A 161 -1.17 2.36 12.57
C HIS A 161 -2.61 1.96 12.26
N TYR A 162 -2.89 1.55 11.02
CA TYR A 162 -4.22 1.12 10.59
C TYR A 162 -4.18 -0.31 10.04
N ASN A 163 -5.05 -1.17 10.52
CA ASN A 163 -5.17 -2.51 9.96
C ASN A 163 -6.01 -2.46 8.68
N GLY A 164 -5.69 -3.32 7.70
CA GLY A 164 -6.64 -3.61 6.62
C GLY A 164 -7.99 -3.97 7.23
N ALA A 165 -9.06 -3.37 6.72
CA ALA A 165 -10.40 -3.61 7.26
C ALA A 165 -10.66 -5.12 7.36
N ASP A 166 -11.30 -5.56 8.45
CA ASP A 166 -11.71 -6.97 8.56
C ASP A 166 -12.91 -7.27 7.64
N LEU A 167 -13.32 -8.55 7.56
CA LEU A 167 -14.43 -8.98 6.70
C LEU A 167 -15.73 -8.22 6.99
N LEU A 168 -15.97 -7.85 8.26
CA LEU A 168 -17.16 -7.11 8.65
C LEU A 168 -17.11 -5.67 8.13
N ASN A 169 -15.90 -5.14 7.91
CA ASN A 169 -15.63 -3.77 7.50
C ASN A 169 -15.28 -3.59 6.02
N TYR A 170 -15.32 -4.65 5.22
CA TYR A 170 -15.26 -4.54 3.77
C TYR A 170 -16.45 -3.73 3.23
N MET A 171 -16.21 -2.98 2.15
CA MET A 171 -17.25 -2.20 1.49
C MET A 171 -17.25 -2.48 -0.01
N PRO A 172 -18.40 -2.36 -0.69
CA PRO A 172 -18.44 -2.35 -2.16
C PRO A 172 -17.63 -1.19 -2.70
N VAL A 173 -16.68 -1.50 -3.58
CA VAL A 173 -15.70 -0.57 -4.15
C VAL A 173 -15.42 -0.88 -5.61
N SER A 174 -15.17 0.16 -6.40
CA SER A 174 -14.64 0.09 -7.76
C SER A 174 -13.87 1.33 -8.15
N PHE A 175 -13.03 1.20 -9.17
CA PHE A 175 -12.50 2.36 -9.88
C PHE A 175 -12.04 2.00 -11.30
N THR A 176 -11.95 3.01 -12.14
CA THR A 176 -11.37 3.01 -13.47
C THR A 176 -10.27 4.07 -13.51
N LEU A 177 -9.12 3.69 -14.06
CA LEU A 177 -7.95 4.56 -14.15
C LEU A 177 -7.74 5.02 -15.59
N TYR A 178 -7.47 6.31 -15.77
CA TYR A 178 -7.19 6.96 -17.04
C TYR A 178 -5.84 7.69 -16.95
N ALA A 179 -5.17 7.88 -18.08
CA ALA A 179 -3.88 8.57 -18.16
C ALA A 179 -3.87 9.54 -19.35
N ASN A 180 -3.18 10.68 -19.22
CA ASN A 180 -2.94 11.67 -20.27
C ASN A 180 -4.23 12.16 -20.97
N ASP A 181 -5.27 12.46 -20.18
CA ASP A 181 -6.60 12.87 -20.68
C ASP A 181 -7.27 11.90 -21.68
N SER A 182 -6.83 10.64 -21.70
CA SER A 182 -7.38 9.62 -22.59
C SER A 182 -8.87 9.40 -22.33
N LYS A 183 -9.65 9.27 -23.41
CA LYS A 183 -11.05 8.83 -23.36
C LYS A 183 -11.19 7.34 -23.06
N TYR A 184 -10.13 6.58 -23.27
CA TYR A 184 -10.09 5.13 -23.04
C TYR A 184 -9.42 4.82 -21.71
N PRO A 185 -10.00 3.92 -20.89
CA PRO A 185 -9.42 3.54 -19.62
C PRO A 185 -8.11 2.78 -19.82
N VAL A 186 -7.16 2.98 -18.92
CA VAL A 186 -5.99 2.12 -18.78
C VAL A 186 -6.44 0.74 -18.29
N PHE A 187 -7.22 0.72 -17.20
CA PHE A 187 -7.89 -0.49 -16.71
C PHE A 187 -9.07 -0.13 -15.81
N THR A 188 -9.91 -1.12 -15.53
CA THR A 188 -11.03 -1.04 -14.59
C THR A 188 -10.98 -2.15 -13.55
N ARG A 189 -11.14 -1.77 -12.28
CA ARG A 189 -11.46 -2.66 -11.18
C ARG A 189 -12.97 -2.55 -10.89
N TYR A 190 -13.73 -3.53 -11.40
CA TYR A 190 -15.18 -3.60 -11.26
C TYR A 190 -15.66 -3.73 -9.81
N ASP A 191 -16.93 -3.40 -9.57
CA ASP A 191 -17.59 -3.45 -8.25
C ASP A 191 -17.31 -4.78 -7.54
N SER A 192 -16.65 -4.68 -6.39
CA SER A 192 -16.35 -5.82 -5.53
C SER A 192 -16.38 -5.38 -4.06
N VAL A 193 -16.78 -6.29 -3.17
CA VAL A 193 -16.70 -6.04 -1.72
C VAL A 193 -15.26 -6.32 -1.29
N HIS A 194 -14.48 -5.28 -0.99
CA HIS A 194 -13.04 -5.42 -0.77
C HIS A 194 -12.52 -4.36 0.20
N TRP A 195 -11.42 -4.64 0.88
CA TRP A 195 -10.72 -3.67 1.73
C TRP A 195 -9.59 -2.96 1.00
N TRP A 196 -9.09 -3.51 -0.10
CA TRP A 196 -7.97 -2.94 -0.84
C TRP A 196 -8.05 -3.30 -2.32
N VAL A 197 -8.81 -2.49 -3.06
CA VAL A 197 -8.91 -2.61 -4.51
C VAL A 197 -7.74 -1.86 -5.15
N ASN A 198 -6.95 -2.52 -5.98
CA ASN A 198 -5.74 -1.95 -6.60
C ASN A 198 -5.48 -2.47 -8.01
N GLY A 199 -4.59 -1.87 -8.76
CA GLY A 199 -4.21 -2.41 -10.06
C GLY A 199 -2.99 -1.72 -10.60
N PHE A 200 -2.14 -2.48 -11.27
CA PHE A 200 -0.86 -2.01 -11.78
C PHE A 200 -0.63 -2.55 -13.18
N LEU A 201 -0.44 -1.65 -14.14
CA LEU A 201 -0.11 -1.97 -15.52
C LEU A 201 1.43 -1.95 -15.69
N PRO A 202 2.09 -3.12 -15.75
CA PRO A 202 3.54 -3.20 -15.91
C PRO A 202 3.98 -2.62 -17.25
N GLY A 203 5.15 -1.97 -17.25
CA GLY A 203 5.78 -1.46 -18.48
C GLY A 203 5.13 -0.21 -19.08
N TYR A 204 4.01 0.26 -18.52
CA TYR A 204 3.43 1.56 -18.83
C TYR A 204 3.92 2.56 -17.78
N GLY A 205 4.82 3.46 -18.17
CA GLY A 205 5.49 4.42 -17.28
C GLY A 205 5.73 5.77 -17.95
N GLY A 206 6.32 6.72 -17.22
CA GLY A 206 6.61 8.06 -17.74
C GLY A 206 5.39 8.99 -17.80
N VAL A 207 4.32 8.64 -17.09
CA VAL A 207 3.14 9.50 -16.88
C VAL A 207 3.28 10.17 -15.51
N SER A 208 2.97 11.46 -15.39
CA SER A 208 2.97 12.07 -14.07
C SER A 208 1.76 11.60 -13.26
N ALA A 209 1.88 11.49 -11.94
CA ALA A 209 0.71 11.23 -11.08
C ALA A 209 -0.38 12.30 -11.22
N SER A 210 -0.03 13.50 -11.69
CA SER A 210 -0.98 14.58 -11.98
C SER A 210 -1.73 14.41 -13.31
N ASP A 211 -1.24 13.58 -14.24
CA ASP A 211 -1.87 13.27 -15.52
C ASP A 211 -2.75 12.01 -15.46
N ILE A 212 -2.99 11.48 -14.25
CA ILE A 212 -3.75 10.26 -14.01
C ILE A 212 -5.08 10.61 -13.37
N ARG A 213 -6.18 10.25 -14.01
CA ARG A 213 -7.53 10.44 -13.48
C ARG A 213 -8.10 9.13 -12.97
N MET A 214 -8.72 9.14 -11.78
CA MET A 214 -9.37 7.99 -11.18
C MET A 214 -10.86 8.27 -10.99
N ILE A 215 -11.72 7.50 -11.66
CA ILE A 215 -13.17 7.57 -11.49
C ILE A 215 -13.61 6.30 -10.77
N GLY A 216 -14.31 6.39 -9.65
CA GLY A 216 -14.68 5.21 -8.90
C GLY A 216 -15.88 5.40 -8.00
N SER A 217 -16.13 4.37 -7.20
CA SER A 217 -17.24 4.40 -6.25
C SER A 217 -16.91 3.65 -4.98
N ILE A 218 -17.55 4.08 -3.88
CA ILE A 218 -17.56 3.36 -2.61
C ILE A 218 -18.96 3.41 -2.01
N THR A 219 -19.45 2.27 -1.50
CA THR A 219 -20.71 2.20 -0.76
C THR A 219 -20.44 2.08 0.74
N LEU A 220 -20.67 3.15 1.48
CA LEU A 220 -20.41 3.23 2.92
C LEU A 220 -21.49 2.49 3.73
N LYS A 221 -21.21 2.21 5.00
CA LYS A 221 -22.10 1.38 5.83
C LYS A 221 -23.31 2.12 6.36
N ASN A 222 -23.23 3.44 6.52
CA ASN A 222 -24.30 4.26 7.06
C ASN A 222 -24.14 5.73 6.64
N LYS A 223 -25.19 6.52 6.85
CA LYS A 223 -25.24 7.94 6.47
C LYS A 223 -24.19 8.80 7.20
N GLN A 224 -23.82 8.44 8.43
CA GLN A 224 -22.77 9.15 9.16
C GLN A 224 -21.42 9.01 8.45
N MET A 225 -21.06 7.79 8.03
CA MET A 225 -19.83 7.55 7.25
C MET A 225 -19.84 8.30 5.92
N VAL A 226 -20.97 8.34 5.20
CA VAL A 226 -21.09 9.15 3.97
C VAL A 226 -20.77 10.62 4.24
N ASN A 227 -21.37 11.18 5.30
CA ASN A 227 -21.16 12.58 5.67
C ASN A 227 -19.71 12.85 6.10
N SER A 228 -19.10 11.95 6.88
CA SER A 228 -17.72 12.09 7.33
C SER A 228 -16.70 11.93 6.20
N PHE A 229 -16.96 11.01 5.27
CA PHE A 229 -16.15 10.78 4.08
C PHE A 229 -16.18 11.98 3.14
N THR A 230 -17.38 12.43 2.75
CA THR A 230 -17.54 13.53 1.78
C THR A 230 -17.02 14.87 2.29
N LYS A 231 -17.07 15.12 3.61
CA LYS A 231 -16.46 16.31 4.23
C LYS A 231 -14.94 16.38 4.12
N GLN A 232 -14.28 15.25 3.90
CA GLN A 232 -12.81 15.18 3.80
C GLN A 232 -12.30 15.06 2.36
N LEU A 233 -13.20 14.92 1.37
CA LEU A 233 -12.78 14.94 -0.02
C LEU A 233 -12.22 16.33 -0.35
N PRO A 234 -10.99 16.42 -0.90
CA PRO A 234 -10.43 17.70 -1.31
C PRO A 234 -11.15 18.23 -2.54
N SER A 235 -10.98 19.53 -2.82
CA SER A 235 -11.60 20.19 -3.98
C SER A 235 -11.16 19.63 -5.34
N SER A 236 -10.08 18.85 -5.38
CA SER A 236 -9.61 18.12 -6.58
C SER A 236 -10.43 16.86 -6.89
N VAL A 237 -11.39 16.50 -6.03
CA VAL A 237 -12.27 15.34 -6.23
C VAL A 237 -13.71 15.81 -6.37
N ASN A 238 -14.26 15.67 -7.56
CA ASN A 238 -15.69 15.82 -7.77
C ASN A 238 -16.41 14.56 -7.28
N TYR A 239 -17.62 14.69 -6.74
CA TYR A 239 -18.36 13.53 -6.26
C TYR A 239 -19.88 13.74 -6.31
N THR A 240 -20.62 12.63 -6.33
CA THR A 240 -22.08 12.58 -6.17
C THR A 240 -22.46 11.55 -5.12
N VAL A 241 -23.57 11.79 -4.41
CA VAL A 241 -24.07 10.90 -3.36
C VAL A 241 -25.43 10.32 -3.76
N ASN A 242 -25.55 9.00 -3.76
CA ASN A 242 -26.82 8.29 -3.94
C ASN A 242 -27.03 7.28 -2.80
N GLY A 243 -27.81 7.69 -1.80
CA GLY A 243 -28.03 6.89 -0.60
C GLY A 243 -26.74 6.70 0.20
N LEU A 244 -26.18 5.49 0.16
CA LEU A 244 -24.90 5.15 0.82
C LEU A 244 -23.72 5.09 -0.14
N ARG A 245 -23.97 5.20 -1.45
CA ARG A 245 -22.95 5.16 -2.50
C ARG A 245 -22.44 6.57 -2.77
N VAL A 246 -21.13 6.71 -2.82
CA VAL A 246 -20.43 7.91 -3.27
C VAL A 246 -19.66 7.54 -4.52
N ASP A 247 -20.03 8.15 -5.64
CA ASP A 247 -19.28 8.09 -6.89
C ASP A 247 -18.36 9.30 -6.93
N TYR A 248 -17.08 9.09 -7.25
CA TYR A 248 -16.04 10.12 -7.22
C TYR A 248 -15.26 10.16 -8.53
N ASP A 249 -14.70 11.34 -8.80
CA ASP A 249 -13.89 11.65 -9.96
C ASP A 249 -12.71 12.49 -9.51
N TRP A 250 -11.57 11.82 -9.34
CA TRP A 250 -10.31 12.41 -8.91
C TRP A 250 -9.42 12.70 -10.11
N GLN A 251 -9.27 14.00 -10.42
CA GLN A 251 -8.36 14.50 -11.44
C GLN A 251 -6.90 14.34 -11.02
#